data_AF-A0A4V1ULY6-F1
#
_entry.id   AF-A0A4V1ULY6-F1
#
_cell.length_a   1.000
_cell.length_b   1.000
_cell.length_c   1.000
_cell.angle_alpha   90.00
_cell.angle_beta   90.00
_cell.angle_gamma   90.00
#
_symmetry.space_group_name_H-M   'P 1'
#
loop_
_entity.id
_entity.type
_entity.pdbx_description
1 polymer ?
#
loop_
_entity_poly.entity_id
_entity_poly.type
_entity_poly.pdbx_seq_one_letter_code
_entity_poly.pdbx_strand_id
1 'polypeptide(L)'
;MTVVRAFTSVALVALLAACSGPAASDAVVPVAQSEPVDEQVAKTASFAGPDLDADEPAPPASAPPNETTSSSHVPLKYLIGDVDPAKDPKFARIPEKYLGGSRVWGHKDAVAAFVRMADDAAANGYELKAVSAFRSF
;
A
#
# COMPACT_ATOMS: atom_id res chain seq x y z
N MET A 1 29.57 38.44 -50.27
CA MET A 1 28.59 38.13 -49.22
C MET A 1 29.29 37.16 -48.26
N THR A 2 30.15 37.61 -47.34
CA THR A 2 29.86 38.09 -45.96
C THR A 2 28.96 37.08 -45.22
N VAL A 3 29.28 36.47 -44.08
CA VAL A 3 30.01 36.92 -42.87
C VAL A 3 30.53 35.69 -42.10
N VAL A 4 31.79 35.74 -41.64
CA VAL A 4 32.35 34.88 -40.58
C VAL A 4 31.86 35.44 -39.23
N ARG A 5 31.29 34.61 -38.34
CA ARG A 5 31.02 35.02 -36.95
C ARG A 5 31.58 34.02 -35.95
N ALA A 6 32.56 34.54 -35.21
CA ALA A 6 33.19 33.96 -34.04
C ALA A 6 32.20 33.85 -32.87
N PHE A 7 32.29 32.76 -32.11
CA PHE A 7 31.70 32.67 -30.78
C PHE A 7 32.80 32.94 -29.75
N THR A 8 32.76 34.13 -29.17
CA THR A 8 33.58 34.61 -28.05
C THR A 8 33.01 34.13 -26.71
N SER A 9 33.96 33.76 -25.84
CA SER A 9 33.85 33.37 -24.42
C SER A 9 33.23 34.42 -23.46
N VAL A 10 33.20 34.03 -22.17
CA VAL A 10 33.06 34.85 -20.92
C VAL A 10 31.61 34.84 -20.40
N ALA A 11 31.24 34.62 -19.12
CA ALA A 11 31.89 34.53 -17.81
C ALA A 11 31.01 33.62 -16.90
N LEU A 12 31.57 32.79 -16.04
CA LEU A 12 31.83 33.08 -14.62
C LEU A 12 30.63 33.68 -13.85
N VAL A 13 29.85 32.83 -13.17
CA VAL A 13 29.03 33.23 -12.02
C VAL A 13 29.38 32.28 -10.87
N ALA A 14 30.35 32.70 -10.06
CA ALA A 14 30.51 32.24 -8.70
C ALA A 14 29.97 33.36 -7.80
N LEU A 15 28.90 33.09 -7.04
CA LEU A 15 28.62 33.87 -5.85
C LEU A 15 28.11 32.94 -4.74
N LEU A 16 28.94 32.87 -3.70
CA LEU A 16 28.65 32.31 -2.39
C LEU A 16 27.55 33.12 -1.71
N ALA A 17 26.59 32.42 -1.08
CA ALA A 17 25.86 32.95 0.05
C ALA A 17 25.78 31.86 1.12
N ALA A 18 26.71 31.95 2.07
CA ALA A 18 26.67 31.26 3.34
C ALA A 18 25.47 31.80 4.16
N CYS A 19 24.56 30.92 4.55
CA CYS A 19 23.61 31.18 5.63
C CYS A 19 23.98 30.27 6.82
N SER A 20 24.96 30.72 7.59
CA SER A 20 25.13 30.31 8.99
C SER A 20 24.01 30.97 9.81
N GLY A 21 22.99 30.19 10.18
CA GLY A 21 21.96 30.58 11.16
C GLY A 21 22.18 29.84 12.49
N PRO A 22 21.92 30.50 13.64
CA PRO A 22 22.26 29.97 14.96
C PRO A 22 21.39 28.79 15.41
N ALA A 23 21.97 27.94 16.25
CA ALA A 23 21.31 26.90 17.03
C ALA A 23 20.47 27.51 18.16
N ALA A 24 19.18 27.19 18.20
CA ALA A 24 18.21 27.26 19.32
C ALA A 24 16.81 27.16 18.66
N SER A 25 15.86 26.30 19.03
CA SER A 25 15.63 25.61 20.28
C SER A 25 14.92 24.29 19.98
N ASP A 26 15.34 23.24 20.69
CA ASP A 26 14.57 22.02 20.86
C ASP A 26 13.26 22.39 21.59
N ALA A 27 12.22 22.70 20.82
CA ALA A 27 10.89 22.84 21.35
C ALA A 27 10.37 21.43 21.60
N VAL A 28 10.71 20.90 22.78
CA VAL A 28 10.08 19.74 23.39
C VAL A 28 8.58 20.02 23.40
N VAL A 29 7.87 19.44 22.44
CA VAL A 29 6.41 19.35 22.50
C VAL A 29 6.11 18.45 23.70
N PRO A 30 5.45 18.94 24.77
CA PRO A 30 5.02 18.06 25.83
C PRO A 30 4.03 17.06 25.22
N VAL A 31 4.43 15.79 25.22
CA VAL A 31 3.51 14.66 25.11
C VAL A 31 2.51 14.81 26.24
N ALA A 32 1.31 15.27 25.89
CA ALA A 32 0.16 15.17 26.76
C ALA A 32 -0.18 13.68 26.84
N GLN A 33 0.31 13.02 27.90
CA GLN A 33 -0.21 11.73 28.33
C GLN A 33 -1.66 11.97 28.77
N SER A 34 -2.61 11.63 27.90
CA SER A 34 -3.99 11.47 28.33
C SER A 34 -4.10 10.17 29.13
N GLU A 35 -4.57 10.32 30.35
CA GLU A 35 -4.91 9.29 31.32
C GLU A 35 -5.94 8.29 30.75
N PRO A 36 -6.00 7.07 31.32
CA PRO A 36 -6.94 6.03 30.88
C PRO A 36 -8.38 6.48 31.17
N VAL A 37 -9.19 6.60 30.11
CA VAL A 37 -10.62 6.81 30.26
C VAL A 37 -11.26 5.49 30.67
N ASP A 38 -11.89 5.56 31.84
CA ASP A 38 -12.73 4.57 32.48
C ASP A 38 -13.62 3.77 31.52
N GLU A 39 -13.61 2.49 31.82
CA GLU A 39 -14.60 1.47 31.56
C GLU A 39 -16.04 1.99 31.78
N GLN A 40 -16.74 2.34 30.70
CA GLN A 40 -18.20 2.44 30.69
C GLN A 40 -18.82 1.23 30.03
N VAL A 41 -19.11 0.27 30.91
CA VAL A 41 -20.01 -0.85 30.73
C VAL A 41 -21.42 -0.38 30.34
N ALA A 42 -21.95 -1.06 29.33
CA ALA A 42 -23.36 -1.32 29.04
C ALA A 42 -24.31 -0.14 28.75
N LYS A 43 -24.68 -0.03 27.46
CA LYS A 43 -26.09 0.13 27.09
C LYS A 43 -26.39 -0.72 25.87
N THR A 44 -26.73 -1.99 26.13
CA THR A 44 -27.42 -2.87 25.18
C THR A 44 -28.71 -2.18 24.76
N ALA A 45 -28.73 -1.65 23.54
CA ALA A 45 -29.94 -1.25 22.87
C ALA A 45 -30.76 -2.52 22.63
N SER A 46 -31.81 -2.69 23.44
CA SER A 46 -32.85 -3.69 23.25
C SER A 46 -33.55 -3.41 21.92
N PHE A 47 -33.21 -4.20 20.91
CA PHE A 47 -33.93 -4.21 19.65
C PHE A 47 -35.18 -5.08 19.85
N ALA A 48 -36.32 -4.44 20.07
CA ALA A 48 -37.62 -5.09 20.02
C ALA A 48 -37.88 -5.48 18.54
N GLY A 49 -37.55 -6.72 18.20
CA GLY A 49 -37.95 -7.31 16.92
C GLY A 49 -39.46 -7.57 16.91
N PRO A 50 -40.15 -7.36 15.77
CA PRO A 50 -41.56 -7.68 15.63
C PRO A 50 -41.79 -9.19 15.63
N ASP A 51 -42.96 -9.56 16.15
CA ASP A 51 -43.47 -10.91 16.39
C ASP A 51 -43.37 -11.82 15.15
N LEU A 52 -42.80 -13.02 15.35
CA LEU A 52 -42.78 -14.10 14.36
C LEU A 52 -43.92 -15.07 14.67
N ASP A 53 -45.07 -14.86 14.04
CA ASP A 53 -46.08 -15.89 13.86
C ASP A 53 -45.90 -16.57 12.49
N ALA A 54 -45.77 -17.90 12.51
CA ALA A 54 -46.27 -18.89 11.56
C ALA A 54 -45.25 -20.00 11.24
N ASP A 55 -45.50 -21.15 11.89
CA ASP A 55 -45.06 -22.49 11.51
C ASP A 55 -45.29 -22.77 10.01
N GLU A 56 -44.20 -22.90 9.26
CA GLU A 56 -44.19 -23.63 7.98
C GLU A 56 -43.11 -24.74 8.10
N PRO A 57 -43.46 -26.03 7.92
CA PRO A 57 -42.52 -27.12 8.12
C PRO A 57 -41.48 -27.12 6.99
N ALA A 58 -40.25 -26.75 7.34
CA ALA A 58 -39.13 -26.76 6.41
C ALA A 58 -38.85 -28.18 5.87
N PRO A 59 -38.60 -28.35 4.55
CA PRO A 59 -38.17 -29.62 3.98
C PRO A 59 -36.81 -30.05 4.55
N PRO A 60 -36.52 -31.37 4.64
CA PRO A 60 -35.33 -31.88 5.30
C PRO A 60 -34.06 -31.29 4.67
N ALA A 61 -33.28 -30.60 5.50
CA ALA A 61 -31.99 -30.04 5.12
C ALA A 61 -31.08 -31.15 4.57
N SER A 62 -30.58 -30.89 3.36
CA SER A 62 -29.63 -31.75 2.66
C SER A 62 -28.33 -31.92 3.45
N ALA A 63 -27.70 -33.08 3.27
CA ALA A 63 -26.49 -33.56 3.90
C ALA A 63 -25.35 -32.51 3.99
N PRO A 64 -24.45 -32.62 4.99
CA PRO A 64 -23.34 -31.68 5.16
C PRO A 64 -22.46 -31.64 3.89
N PRO A 65 -22.00 -30.45 3.48
CA PRO A 65 -21.13 -30.30 2.33
C PRO A 65 -19.84 -31.10 2.56
N ASN A 66 -19.55 -31.95 1.57
CA ASN A 66 -18.37 -32.79 1.45
C ASN A 66 -17.10 -32.00 1.83
N GLU A 67 -16.41 -32.40 2.89
CA GLU A 67 -15.15 -31.81 3.32
C GLU A 67 -14.16 -31.86 2.16
N THR A 68 -13.97 -30.71 1.52
CA THR A 68 -13.03 -30.58 0.42
C THR A 68 -11.65 -30.65 1.03
N THR A 69 -11.00 -31.80 0.90
CA THR A 69 -9.64 -32.09 1.36
C THR A 69 -8.72 -30.90 1.11
N SER A 70 -8.33 -30.23 2.19
CA SER A 70 -7.36 -29.12 2.22
C SER A 70 -5.95 -29.63 1.90
N SER A 71 -5.71 -30.09 0.68
CA SER A 71 -4.36 -30.39 0.20
C SER A 71 -3.83 -29.24 -0.66
N SER A 72 -3.89 -28.02 -0.12
CA SER A 72 -3.14 -26.88 -0.66
C SER A 72 -1.65 -27.11 -0.39
N HIS A 73 -1.02 -27.98 -1.16
CA HIS A 73 0.41 -28.23 -1.06
C HIS A 73 1.17 -27.04 -1.66
N VAL A 74 1.57 -26.08 -0.82
CA VAL A 74 2.45 -24.99 -1.24
C VAL A 74 3.84 -25.57 -1.49
N PRO A 75 4.43 -25.40 -2.69
CA PRO A 75 5.76 -25.94 -2.95
C PRO A 75 6.80 -25.33 -2.00
N LEU A 76 7.69 -26.16 -1.44
CA LEU A 76 8.71 -25.72 -0.48
C LEU A 76 9.53 -24.52 -0.99
N LYS A 77 9.83 -24.47 -2.30
CA LYS A 77 10.51 -23.34 -2.94
C LYS A 77 9.86 -21.97 -2.67
N TYR A 78 8.53 -21.91 -2.58
CA TYR A 78 7.83 -20.68 -2.21
C TYR A 78 8.00 -20.33 -0.74
N LEU A 79 8.03 -21.33 0.14
CA LEU A 79 8.18 -21.13 1.58
C LEU A 79 9.58 -20.61 1.93
N ILE A 80 10.60 -21.00 1.16
CA ILE A 80 11.99 -20.54 1.33
C ILE A 80 12.31 -19.29 0.50
N GLY A 81 11.33 -18.73 -0.23
CA GLY A 81 11.53 -17.53 -1.05
C GLY A 81 12.40 -17.72 -2.31
N ASP A 82 12.68 -18.96 -2.71
CA ASP A 82 13.39 -19.29 -3.95
C ASP A 82 12.41 -19.26 -5.15
N VAL A 83 12.04 -18.04 -5.52
CA VAL A 83 11.07 -17.77 -6.58
C VAL A 83 11.62 -16.70 -7.52
N ASP A 84 11.61 -17.00 -8.82
CA ASP A 84 11.89 -16.03 -9.87
C ASP A 84 10.57 -15.34 -10.28
N PRO A 85 10.33 -14.08 -9.88
CA PRO A 85 9.06 -13.41 -10.13
C PRO A 85 8.86 -13.06 -11.62
N ALA A 86 9.89 -13.13 -12.46
CA ALA A 86 9.75 -12.92 -13.90
C ALA A 86 9.21 -14.17 -14.62
N LYS A 87 9.40 -15.36 -14.06
CA LYS A 87 8.97 -16.64 -14.64
C LYS A 87 7.69 -17.19 -14.02
N ASP A 88 7.34 -16.70 -12.84
CA ASP A 88 6.19 -17.19 -12.09
C ASP A 88 4.89 -16.48 -12.50
N PRO A 89 3.87 -17.24 -12.96
CA PRO A 89 2.59 -16.67 -13.35
C PRO A 89 1.80 -16.05 -12.19
N LYS A 90 2.22 -16.17 -10.92
CA LYS A 90 1.58 -15.47 -9.79
C LYS A 90 2.06 -14.04 -9.64
N PHE A 91 3.14 -13.67 -10.33
CA PHE A 91 3.71 -12.34 -10.27
C PHE A 91 3.35 -11.53 -11.52
N ALA A 92 3.21 -10.23 -11.34
CA ALA A 92 3.04 -9.27 -12.41
C ALA A 92 4.02 -8.13 -12.23
N ARG A 93 4.35 -7.50 -13.35
CA ARG A 93 5.13 -6.29 -13.39
C ARG A 93 4.24 -5.11 -12.98
N ILE A 94 4.74 -4.27 -12.09
CA ILE A 94 4.10 -3.02 -11.69
C ILE A 94 4.21 -2.03 -12.86
N PRO A 95 3.13 -1.32 -13.23
CA PRO A 95 3.17 -0.32 -14.29
C PRO A 95 4.21 0.77 -14.02
N GLU A 96 4.95 1.17 -15.06
CA GLU A 96 6.09 2.10 -14.93
C GLU A 96 5.69 3.46 -14.33
N LYS A 97 4.44 3.90 -14.56
CA LYS A 97 3.91 5.15 -13.97
C LYS A 97 3.97 5.19 -12.44
N TYR A 98 3.94 4.03 -11.78
CA TYR A 98 3.98 3.93 -10.33
C TYR A 98 5.29 3.39 -9.78
N LEU A 99 6.30 3.15 -10.61
CA LEU A 99 7.59 2.68 -10.13
C LEU A 99 8.35 3.85 -9.46
N GLY A 100 8.72 3.67 -8.20
CA GLY A 100 9.59 4.58 -7.45
C GLY A 100 10.95 3.97 -7.10
N GLY A 101 11.13 2.67 -7.33
CA GLY A 101 12.37 1.95 -7.00
C GLY A 101 12.77 0.95 -8.06
N SER A 102 13.83 0.19 -7.78
CA SER A 102 14.40 -0.80 -8.70
C SER A 102 13.62 -2.12 -8.79
N ARG A 103 12.68 -2.35 -7.87
CA ARG A 103 11.91 -3.59 -7.79
C ARG A 103 10.61 -3.45 -8.55
N VAL A 104 10.48 -4.21 -9.63
CA VAL A 104 9.38 -4.06 -10.60
C VAL A 104 8.32 -5.15 -10.52
N TRP A 105 8.52 -6.20 -9.71
CA TRP A 105 7.64 -7.36 -9.67
C TRP A 105 6.92 -7.49 -8.33
N GLY A 106 5.61 -7.71 -8.36
CA GLY A 106 4.77 -7.99 -7.20
C GLY A 106 3.76 -9.10 -7.49
N HIS A 107 3.10 -9.62 -6.45
CA HIS A 107 2.03 -10.61 -6.64
C HIS A 107 0.88 -9.99 -7.45
N LYS A 108 0.31 -10.72 -8.40
CA LYS A 108 -0.71 -10.22 -9.34
C LYS A 108 -1.85 -9.48 -8.66
N ASP A 109 -2.44 -10.10 -7.64
CA ASP A 109 -3.57 -9.53 -6.92
C ASP A 109 -3.19 -8.25 -6.17
N ALA A 110 -1.99 -8.21 -5.60
CA ALA A 110 -1.47 -7.03 -4.90
C ALA A 110 -1.18 -5.90 -5.89
N VAL A 111 -0.61 -6.19 -7.06
CA VAL A 111 -0.39 -5.20 -8.12
C VAL A 111 -1.72 -4.64 -8.60
N ALA A 112 -2.73 -5.48 -8.84
CA ALA A 112 -4.05 -5.05 -9.26
C ALA A 112 -4.74 -4.15 -8.21
N ALA A 113 -4.67 -4.53 -6.93
CA ALA A 113 -5.20 -3.71 -5.84
C ALA A 113 -4.45 -2.37 -5.71
N PHE A 114 -3.12 -2.39 -5.83
CA PHE A 114 -2.30 -1.19 -5.78
C PHE A 114 -2.62 -0.22 -6.92
N VAL A 115 -2.82 -0.71 -8.14
CA VAL A 115 -3.20 0.15 -9.28
C VAL A 115 -4.53 0.85 -9.02
N ARG A 116 -5.55 0.14 -8.53
CA ARG A 116 -6.84 0.74 -8.17
C ARG A 116 -6.68 1.82 -7.11
N MET A 117 -5.95 1.51 -6.04
CA MET A 117 -5.66 2.47 -4.97
C MET A 117 -4.90 3.70 -5.50
N ALA A 118 -3.93 3.50 -6.40
CA ALA A 118 -3.15 4.58 -6.96
C ALA A 118 -3.96 5.46 -7.93
N ASP A 119 -4.90 4.87 -8.69
CA ASP A 119 -5.82 5.64 -9.53
C ASP A 119 -6.81 6.46 -8.68
N ASP A 120 -7.35 5.87 -7.60
CA ASP A 120 -8.21 6.60 -6.65
C ASP A 120 -7.44 7.73 -5.95
N ALA A 121 -6.19 7.47 -5.53
CA ALA A 121 -5.32 8.47 -4.93
C ALA A 121 -5.00 9.61 -5.93
N ALA A 122 -4.76 9.28 -7.20
CA ALA A 122 -4.52 10.26 -8.25
C ALA A 122 -5.75 11.15 -8.50
N ALA A 123 -6.96 10.59 -8.44
CA ALA A 123 -8.20 11.37 -8.52
C ALA A 123 -8.34 12.40 -7.38
N ASN A 124 -7.70 12.13 -6.24
CA ASN A 124 -7.65 13.04 -5.09
C ASN A 124 -6.39 13.93 -5.06
N GLY A 125 -5.57 13.92 -6.12
CA GLY A 125 -4.36 14.74 -6.22
C GLY A 125 -3.11 14.17 -5.54
N TYR A 126 -3.12 12.90 -5.14
CA TYR A 126 -1.97 12.22 -4.58
C TYR A 126 -1.22 11.38 -5.62
N GLU A 127 0.12 11.45 -5.62
CA GLU A 127 0.96 10.61 -6.48
C GLU A 127 1.60 9.48 -5.66
N LEU A 128 1.16 8.24 -5.89
CA LEU A 128 1.71 7.06 -5.22
C LEU A 128 2.82 6.41 -6.05
N LYS A 129 3.91 6.02 -5.38
CA LYS A 129 5.03 5.28 -5.96
C LYS A 129 5.35 4.03 -5.15
N ALA A 130 5.51 2.91 -5.83
CA ALA A 130 6.01 1.66 -5.27
C ALA A 130 7.55 1.70 -5.20
N VAL A 131 8.09 1.87 -3.98
CA VAL A 131 9.55 1.94 -3.74
C VAL A 131 10.17 0.54 -3.62
N SER A 132 9.43 -0.41 -3.06
CA SER A 132 9.84 -1.81 -2.97
C SER A 132 8.66 -2.72 -3.31
N ALA A 133 8.98 -3.87 -3.89
CA ALA A 133 8.03 -4.91 -4.24
C ALA A 133 8.55 -6.27 -3.72
N PHE A 134 8.34 -7.37 -4.46
CA PHE A 134 8.77 -8.70 -4.04
C PHE A 134 10.25 -8.76 -3.65
N ARG A 135 10.50 -9.43 -2.52
CA ARG A 135 11.82 -9.78 -2.00
C ARG A 135 11.80 -11.25 -1.64
N SER A 136 12.84 -11.98 -2.06
CA SER A 136 13.08 -13.32 -1.55
C SER A 136 13.37 -13.24 -0.04
N PHE A 137 13.16 -14.37 0.64
CA PHE A 137 13.66 -14.58 1.99
C PHE A 137 15.19 -14.53 2.03
#